data_AF-A0A2K3JU88-F1
#
_entry.id   AF-A0A2K3JU88-F1
#
_cell.length_a   1.000
_cell.length_b   1.000
_cell.length_c   1.000
_cell.angle_alpha   90.00
_cell.angle_beta   90.00
_cell.angle_gamma   90.00
#
_symmetry.space_group_name_H-M   'P 1'
#
loop_
_entity.id
_entity.type
_entity.pdbx_description
1 polymer ?
#
loop_
_entity_poly.entity_id
_entity_poly.type
_entity_poly.pdbx_seq_one_letter_code
_entity_poly.pdbx_strand_id
1 'polypeptide(L)' 'MGGGEGSAAREALKHKSIDKVVMCDIDKEVVDFCRKYLVANKEAFANKKLDLVINCA' A
#
# COMPACT_ATOMS: atom_id res chain seq x y z
N MET A 1 6.18 -5.84 5.73
CA MET A 1 7.54 -5.79 5.18
C MET A 1 7.40 -5.99 3.69
N GLY A 2 7.78 -4.98 2.90
CA GLY A 2 7.51 -4.91 1.47
C GLY A 2 6.04 -4.63 1.15
N GLY A 3 5.67 -4.92 -0.09
CA GLY A 3 4.31 -4.71 -0.61
C GLY A 3 4.17 -3.45 -1.43
N GLY A 4 5.27 -2.79 -1.82
CA GLY A 4 5.29 -1.54 -2.58
C GLY A 4 4.42 -1.48 -3.84
N GLU A 5 4.04 -2.64 -4.39
CA GLU A 5 3.05 -2.76 -5.47
C GLU A 5 1.63 -2.33 -5.08
N GLY A 6 1.24 -2.46 -3.82
CA GLY A 6 -0.08 -2.14 -3.29
C GLY A 6 -1.14 -3.24 -3.43
N SER A 7 -0.84 -4.36 -4.10
CA SER A 7 -1.78 -5.47 -4.32
C SER A 7 -2.21 -6.15 -3.01
N ALA A 8 -1.25 -6.39 -2.11
CA ALA A 8 -1.55 -6.97 -0.80
C ALA A 8 -2.43 -6.05 0.06
N ALA A 9 -2.13 -4.73 0.04
CA ALA A 9 -2.94 -3.73 0.72
C ALA A 9 -4.37 -3.69 0.13
N ARG A 10 -4.52 -3.76 -1.20
CA ARG A 10 -5.83 -3.82 -1.85
C ARG A 10 -6.68 -4.99 -1.36
N GLU A 11 -6.11 -6.19 -1.30
CA GLU A 11 -6.83 -7.37 -0.83
C GLU A 11 -7.19 -7.27 0.65
N ALA A 12 -6.26 -6.82 1.50
CA ALA A 12 -6.53 -6.58 2.91
C ALA A 12 -7.69 -5.58 3.11
N LEU A 13 -7.69 -4.48 2.36
CA LEU A 13 -8.71 -3.43 2.47
C LEU A 13 -10.12 -3.85 2.00
N LYS A 14 -10.28 -5.02 1.36
CA LYS A 14 -11.61 -5.60 1.08
C LYS A 14 -12.31 -6.08 2.34
N HIS A 15 -11.56 -6.39 3.40
CA HIS A 15 -12.11 -6.86 4.67
C HIS A 15 -12.64 -5.68 5.48
N LYS A 16 -13.98 -5.59 5.62
CA LYS A 16 -14.65 -4.50 6.37
C LYS A 16 -14.23 -4.42 7.84
N SER A 17 -13.82 -5.54 8.43
CA SER A 17 -13.34 -5.65 9.81
C SER A 17 -11.94 -5.08 10.04
N ILE A 18 -11.20 -4.74 8.99
CA ILE A 18 -9.87 -4.11 9.15
C ILE A 18 -10.04 -2.63 9.45
N ASP A 19 -9.41 -2.19 10.53
CA ASP A 19 -9.37 -0.78 10.92
C ASP A 19 -8.19 -0.03 10.28
N LYS A 20 -7.03 -0.71 10.15
CA LYS A 20 -5.80 -0.12 9.62
C LYS A 20 -4.93 -1.17 8.93
N VAL A 21 -4.30 -0.79 7.82
CA VAL A 21 -3.26 -1.55 7.11
C VAL A 21 -1.99 -0.71 7.11
N VAL A 22 -0.88 -1.27 7.61
CA VAL A 22 0.43 -0.61 7.54
C VAL A 22 1.28 -1.33 6.51
N MET A 23 1.70 -0.61 5.47
CA MET A 23 2.59 -1.12 4.44
C MET A 23 3.95 -0.45 4.62
N CYS A 24 4.95 -1.27 4.98
CA CYS A 24 6.30 -0.82 5.27
C CYS A 24 7.24 -1.32 4.16
N ASP A 25 7.74 -0.40 3.35
CA ASP A 25 8.66 -0.69 2.23
C ASP A 25 9.94 0.14 2.37
N ILE A 26 11.05 -0.39 1.87
CA ILE A 26 12.36 0.29 1.93
C ILE A 26 12.53 1.26 0.75
N ASP A 27 11.86 0.96 -0.37
CA ASP A 27 12.09 1.65 -1.63
C ASP A 27 10.90 2.56 -1.97
N LYS A 28 11.09 3.85 -1.71
CA LYS A 28 10.10 4.87 -2.03
C LYS A 28 9.87 5.00 -3.54
N GLU A 29 10.89 4.81 -4.36
CA GLU A 29 10.76 4.97 -5.81
C GLU A 29 9.87 3.89 -6.40
N VAL A 30 10.01 2.65 -5.91
CA VAL A 30 9.12 1.54 -6.28
C VAL A 30 7.68 1.83 -5.86
N VAL A 31 7.46 2.29 -4.63
CA VAL A 31 6.11 2.63 -4.13
C VAL A 31 5.47 3.74 -4.97
N ASP A 32 6.21 4.82 -5.26
CA ASP A 32 5.72 5.95 -6.04
C ASP A 32 5.46 5.55 -7.51
N PHE A 33 6.31 4.70 -8.09
CA PHE A 33 6.10 4.12 -9.41
C PHE A 33 4.82 3.29 -9.43
N CYS A 34 4.66 2.35 -8.52
CA CYS A 34 3.46 1.50 -8.44
C CYS A 34 2.20 2.33 -8.19
N ARG A 35 2.25 3.33 -7.30
CA ARG A 35 1.13 4.25 -7.05
C ARG A 35 0.74 5.04 -8.30
N LYS A 36 1.70 5.46 -9.13
CA LYS A 36 1.45 6.24 -10.35
C LYS A 36 0.95 5.37 -11.51
N TYR A 37 1.57 4.21 -11.73
CA TYR A 37 1.38 3.40 -12.93
C TYR A 37 0.43 2.21 -12.73
N LEU A 38 0.35 1.61 -11.54
CA LEU A 38 -0.57 0.50 -11.27
C LEU A 38 -1.96 1.03 -10.93
N VAL A 39 -2.71 1.39 -11.97
CA VAL A 39 -4.09 1.89 -11.86
C VAL A 39 -4.99 0.97 -11.03
N ALA A 40 -4.79 -0.35 -11.13
CA ALA A 40 -5.54 -1.36 -10.38
C ALA A 40 -5.40 -1.27 -8.85
N ASN A 41 -4.36 -0.61 -8.35
CA ASN A 41 -4.09 -0.46 -6.92
C ASN A 41 -4.28 0.99 -6.44
N LYS A 42 -4.67 1.93 -7.32
CA LYS A 42 -4.87 3.36 -6.96
C LYS A 42 -5.85 3.55 -5.82
N GLU A 43 -6.96 2.80 -5.81
CA GLU A 43 -7.95 2.87 -4.73
C GLU A 43 -7.38 2.41 -3.39
N ALA A 44 -6.52 1.38 -3.41
CA ALA A 44 -5.84 0.91 -2.21
C ALA A 44 -4.88 1.98 -1.68
N PHE A 45 -4.08 2.58 -2.57
CA PHE A 45 -3.15 3.66 -2.22
C PHE A 45 -3.82 4.94 -1.72
N ALA A 46 -5.06 5.20 -2.10
CA ALA A 46 -5.86 6.34 -1.67
C ALA A 46 -6.76 6.04 -0.45
N ASN A 47 -6.76 4.80 0.04
CA ASN A 47 -7.62 4.39 1.14
C ASN A 47 -7.15 5.01 2.45
N LYS A 48 -8.05 5.65 3.20
CA LYS A 48 -7.76 6.27 4.51
C LYS A 48 -7.24 5.29 5.57
N LYS A 49 -7.51 4.00 5.40
CA LYS A 49 -7.06 2.94 6.29
C LYS A 49 -5.65 2.45 5.96
N LEU A 50 -5.06 2.86 4.84
CA LEU A 50 -3.69 2.51 4.47
C LEU A 50 -2.70 3.55 5.02
N ASP A 51 -1.71 3.07 5.75
CA ASP A 51 -0.59 3.84 6.26
C ASP A 51 0.70 3.35 5.60
N LEU A 52 1.42 4.26 4.94
CA LEU A 52 2.63 3.97 4.19
C LEU A 52 3.84 4.40 5.01
N VAL A 53 4.67 3.43 5.38
CA VAL A 53 5.91 3.67 6.11
C VAL A 53 7.07 3.37 5.16
N ILE A 54 7.90 4.37 4.87
CA ILE A 54 9.17 4.14 4.18
C ILE A 54 10.24 4.06 5.25
N ASN A 55 10.71 2.85 5.53
CA ASN A 55 11.75 2.65 6.52
C ASN A 55 12.57 1.40 6.21
N CYS A 56 13.88 1.48 6.44
CA CYS A 56 14.75 0.32 6.55
C CYS A 56 14.39 -0.39 7.86
N ALA A 57 13.49 -1.36 7.82
CA ALA A 57 13.24 -2.22 8.97
C ALA A 57 14.52 -2.94 9.41
#